data_AF-A0A965QMC4-F1
#
_entry.id   AF-A0A965QMC4-F1
#
_cell.length_a   1.000
_cell.length_b   1.000
_cell.length_c   1.000
_cell.angle_alpha   90.00
_cell.angle_beta   90.00
_cell.angle_gamma   90.00
#
_symmetry.space_group_name_H-M   'P 1'
#
loop_
_entity.id
_entity.type
_entity.pdbx_description
1 polymer ?
#
loop_
_entity_poly.entity_id
_entity_poly.type
_entity_poly.pdbx_seq_one_letter_code
_entity_poly.pdbx_strand_id
1 'polypeptide(L)'
;MKMVNGDVIFLGNGRPAVVKNVDYGAGTVELENDLAKIQKQAEGGIKNNLDEKQRAAYNVSLKNIESDSKKEEIQNLYDMIQSYKETKRVDPKVMRYLENELMHRMLRDEYTPPNYQTDLRNLAQT
;
A
#
# COMPACT_ATOMS: atom_id res chain seq x y z
N MET A 1 13.45 6.22 -5.01
CA MET A 1 12.47 5.40 -5.77
C MET A 1 11.61 6.36 -6.60
N LYS A 2 11.27 6.05 -7.85
CA LYS A 2 10.45 6.94 -8.70
C LYS A 2 8.96 6.69 -8.41
N MET A 3 8.19 7.75 -8.17
CA MET A 3 6.73 7.69 -8.07
C MET A 3 6.11 7.36 -9.43
N VAL A 4 5.06 6.55 -9.46
CA VAL A 4 4.28 6.28 -10.68
C VAL A 4 2.79 6.32 -10.38
N ASN A 5 2.01 6.57 -11.42
CA ASN A 5 0.55 6.68 -11.31
C ASN A 5 -0.05 5.47 -10.59
N GLY A 6 -0.91 5.74 -9.60
CA GLY A 6 -1.49 4.74 -8.71
C GLY A 6 -0.67 4.44 -7.44
N ASP A 7 0.50 5.08 -7.23
CA ASP A 7 1.15 5.11 -5.93
C ASP A 7 0.24 5.71 -4.86
N VAL A 8 0.11 5.06 -3.70
CA VAL A 8 -0.44 5.71 -2.50
C VAL A 8 0.76 6.25 -1.71
N ILE A 9 0.73 7.55 -1.40
CA ILE A 9 1.73 8.21 -0.56
C ILE A 9 1.06 8.87 0.64
N PHE A 10 1.82 9.07 1.71
CA PHE A 10 1.37 9.88 2.83
C PHE A 10 1.89 11.30 2.69
N LEU A 11 0.96 12.25 2.72
CA LEU A 11 1.30 13.66 2.83
C LEU A 11 1.90 13.93 4.23
N GLY A 12 2.64 15.03 4.37
CA GLY A 12 3.23 15.42 5.68
C GLY A 12 2.21 15.66 6.79
N ASN A 13 0.91 15.73 6.47
CA ASN A 13 -0.20 15.81 7.41
C ASN A 13 -0.81 14.43 7.77
N GLY A 14 -0.18 13.32 7.36
CA GLY A 14 -0.63 11.97 7.62
C GLY A 14 -1.83 11.51 6.78
N ARG A 15 -2.33 12.34 5.86
CA ARG A 15 -3.42 11.93 4.96
C ARG A 15 -2.86 11.15 3.77
N PRO A 16 -3.52 10.05 3.35
CA PRO A 16 -3.15 9.35 2.14
C PRO A 16 -3.50 10.22 0.92
N ALA A 17 -2.68 10.11 -0.12
CA ALA A 17 -2.95 10.66 -1.44
C ALA A 17 -2.51 9.65 -2.50
N VAL A 18 -3.22 9.59 -3.62
CA VAL A 18 -2.82 8.78 -4.77
C VAL A 18 -2.15 9.66 -5.81
N VAL A 19 -1.03 9.18 -6.34
CA VAL A 19 -0.35 9.78 -7.48
C VAL A 19 -1.22 9.58 -8.72
N LYS A 20 -1.82 10.66 -9.20
CA LYS A 20 -2.69 10.65 -10.38
C LYS A 20 -1.88 10.76 -11.66
N ASN A 21 -0.89 11.66 -11.66
CA ASN A 21 -0.02 11.90 -12.80
C ASN A 21 1.39 12.25 -12.32
N VAL A 22 2.41 11.81 -13.05
CA VAL A 22 3.80 12.17 -12.83
C VAL A 22 4.41 12.68 -14.13
N ASP A 23 4.81 13.94 -14.14
CA ASP A 23 5.59 14.53 -15.21
C ASP A 23 6.99 14.84 -14.70
N TYR A 24 7.94 13.96 -15.02
CA TYR A 24 9.34 14.13 -14.67
C TYR A 24 10.05 15.21 -15.49
N GLY A 25 9.53 15.57 -16.67
CA GLY A 25 10.08 16.64 -17.50
C GLY A 25 9.72 18.03 -16.96
N ALA A 26 8.49 18.18 -16.48
CA ALA A 26 8.03 19.41 -15.82
C ALA A 26 8.33 19.46 -14.31
N GLY A 27 8.71 18.33 -13.70
CA GLY A 27 8.95 18.24 -12.25
C GLY A 27 7.67 18.28 -11.41
N THR A 28 6.53 17.90 -11.99
CA THR A 28 5.21 18.00 -11.34
C THR A 28 4.63 16.63 -11.01
N VAL A 29 4.02 16.53 -9.83
CA VAL A 29 3.27 15.37 -9.39
C VAL A 29 1.86 15.82 -9.03
N GLU A 30 0.86 15.26 -9.71
CA GLU A 30 -0.54 15.47 -9.36
C GLU A 30 -0.99 14.43 -8.34
N LEU A 31 -1.57 14.90 -7.24
CA LEU A 31 -2.04 14.07 -6.14
C LEU A 31 -3.56 14.17 -6.02
N GLU A 32 -4.22 13.03 -5.87
CA GLU A 32 -5.64 12.91 -5.52
C GLU A 32 -5.74 12.59 -4.02
N ASN A 33 -6.43 13.43 -3.27
CA ASN A 33 -6.57 13.32 -1.81
C ASN A 33 -8.00 12.99 -1.36
N ASP A 34 -8.90 12.77 -2.31
CA ASP A 34 -10.24 12.25 -2.08
C ASP A 34 -10.17 10.76 -1.70
N LEU A 35 -10.49 10.45 -0.44
CA LEU A 35 -10.47 9.09 0.10
C LEU A 35 -11.28 8.09 -0.73
N ALA A 36 -12.43 8.48 -1.29
CA ALA A 36 -13.27 7.58 -2.08
C ALA A 36 -12.61 7.25 -3.43
N LYS A 37 -11.92 8.22 -4.04
CA LYS A 37 -11.16 7.98 -5.27
C LYS A 37 -9.85 7.25 -5.01
N ILE A 38 -9.20 7.51 -3.88
CA ILE A 38 -8.02 6.77 -3.42
C ILE A 38 -8.38 5.29 -3.26
N GLN A 39 -9.51 4.99 -2.61
CA GLN A 39 -10.01 3.62 -2.47
C GLN A 39 -10.29 2.98 -3.83
N LYS A 40 -11.00 3.68 -4.72
CA LYS A 40 -11.31 3.20 -6.07
C LYS A 40 -10.06 3.01 -6.96
N GLN A 41 -9.07 3.88 -6.86
CA GLN A 41 -7.81 3.77 -7.59
C GLN A 41 -6.86 2.74 -6.98
N ALA A 42 -6.88 2.52 -5.67
CA ALA A 42 -6.19 1.41 -5.05
C ALA A 42 -6.76 0.09 -5.58
N GLU A 43 -8.08 -0.10 -5.50
CA GLU A 43 -8.76 -1.31 -6.01
C GLU A 43 -8.51 -1.56 -7.51
N GLY A 44 -8.55 -0.51 -8.34
CA GLY A 44 -8.31 -0.61 -9.79
C GLY A 44 -6.84 -0.71 -10.18
N GLY A 45 -5.95 0.02 -9.49
CA GLY A 45 -4.52 0.07 -9.73
C GLY A 45 -3.80 -1.21 -9.32
N ILE A 46 -4.30 -1.90 -8.28
CA ILE A 46 -3.86 -3.23 -7.82
C ILE A 46 -3.87 -4.27 -8.94
N LYS A 47 -4.81 -4.17 -9.89
CA LYS A 47 -5.05 -5.22 -10.89
C LYS A 47 -4.39 -4.96 -12.26
N ASN A 48 -3.97 -3.74 -12.58
CA ASN A 48 -3.63 -3.42 -13.98
C ASN A 48 -2.13 -3.35 -14.31
N ASN A 49 -1.24 -3.34 -13.31
CA ASN A 49 0.20 -3.13 -13.53
C ASN A 49 1.10 -4.28 -13.04
N LEU A 50 0.50 -5.37 -12.55
CA LEU A 50 1.18 -6.62 -12.21
C LEU A 50 1.12 -7.60 -13.39
N ASP A 51 2.25 -8.21 -13.73
CA ASP A 51 2.25 -9.36 -14.64
C ASP A 51 1.58 -10.59 -13.99
N GLU A 52 1.37 -11.66 -14.75
CA GLU A 52 0.68 -12.86 -14.24
C GLU A 52 1.36 -13.48 -13.02
N LYS A 53 2.70 -13.51 -12.98
CA LYS A 53 3.45 -14.11 -11.86
C LYS A 53 3.35 -13.24 -10.61
N GLN A 54 3.49 -11.93 -10.78
CA GLN A 54 3.37 -10.96 -9.69
C GLN A 54 1.95 -10.94 -9.12
N ARG A 55 0.94 -11.02 -9.98
CA ARG A 55 -0.47 -11.10 -9.59
C ARG A 55 -0.78 -12.39 -8.84
N ALA A 56 -0.24 -13.52 -9.30
CA ALA A 56 -0.38 -14.79 -8.58
C ALA A 56 0.27 -14.72 -7.19
N ALA A 57 1.49 -14.17 -7.09
CA ALA A 57 2.17 -13.98 -5.81
C ALA A 57 1.37 -13.07 -4.86
N TYR A 58 0.88 -11.93 -5.36
CA TYR A 58 0.00 -11.02 -4.60
C TYR A 58 -1.25 -11.72 -4.08
N ASN A 59 -1.98 -12.45 -4.95
CA ASN A 59 -3.21 -13.15 -4.56
C ASN A 59 -2.94 -14.27 -3.55
N VAL A 60 -1.82 -15.01 -3.68
CA VAL A 60 -1.42 -16.04 -2.71
C VAL A 60 -1.14 -15.41 -1.36
N SER A 61 -0.40 -14.29 -1.32
CA SER A 61 -0.14 -13.55 -0.08
C SER A 61 -1.45 -13.13 0.61
N LEU A 62 -2.44 -12.64 -0.13
CA LEU A 62 -3.73 -12.26 0.44
C LEU A 62 -4.56 -13.46 0.92
N LYS A 63 -4.55 -14.57 0.19
CA LYS A 63 -5.28 -15.77 0.60
C LYS A 63 -4.76 -16.36 1.91
N ASN A 64 -3.44 -16.25 2.15
CA ASN A 64 -2.81 -16.78 3.35
C ASN A 64 -3.16 -16.02 4.64
N ILE A 65 -3.79 -14.85 4.52
CA ILE A 65 -4.14 -13.97 5.64
C ILE A 65 -5.65 -13.78 5.81
N GLU A 66 -6.47 -14.50 5.02
CA GLU A 66 -7.93 -14.47 5.14
C GLU A 66 -8.36 -14.90 6.55
N SER A 67 -9.22 -14.09 7.17
CA SER A 67 -9.80 -14.35 8.49
C SER A 67 -11.23 -13.80 8.54
N ASP A 68 -12.08 -14.40 9.38
CA ASP A 68 -13.43 -13.89 9.68
C ASP A 68 -13.38 -12.48 10.32
N SER A 69 -12.25 -12.11 10.93
CA SER A 69 -12.04 -10.80 11.54
C SER A 69 -11.25 -9.87 10.62
N LYS A 70 -11.92 -8.81 10.15
CA LYS A 70 -11.29 -7.72 9.37
C LYS A 70 -10.05 -7.12 10.05
N LYS A 71 -10.07 -6.98 11.38
CA LYS A 71 -8.93 -6.44 12.14
C LYS A 71 -7.75 -7.42 12.14
N GLU A 72 -8.03 -8.70 12.21
CA GLU A 72 -7.02 -9.75 12.14
C GLU A 72 -6.39 -9.82 10.74
N GLU A 73 -7.19 -9.69 9.68
CA GLU A 73 -6.63 -9.60 8.31
C GLU A 73 -5.67 -8.41 8.16
N ILE A 74 -6.04 -7.24 8.70
CA ILE A 74 -5.20 -6.04 8.65
C ILE A 74 -3.89 -6.26 9.44
N GLN A 75 -3.97 -6.90 10.61
CA GLN A 75 -2.80 -7.23 11.41
C GLN A 75 -1.89 -8.24 10.70
N ASN A 76 -2.45 -9.33 10.19
CA ASN A 76 -1.73 -10.37 9.46
C ASN A 76 -1.07 -9.82 8.17
N LEU A 77 -1.74 -8.93 7.45
CA LEU A 77 -1.17 -8.26 6.27
C LEU A 77 0.02 -7.38 6.65
N TYR A 78 -0.10 -6.62 7.74
CA TYR A 78 0.99 -5.79 8.24
C TYR A 78 2.19 -6.64 8.67
N ASP A 79 1.98 -7.70 9.44
CA ASP A 79 3.05 -8.59 9.91
C ASP A 79 3.75 -9.30 8.72
N MET A 80 2.99 -9.72 7.72
CA MET A 80 3.54 -10.28 6.48
C MET A 80 4.42 -9.28 5.73
N ILE A 81 3.98 -8.02 5.59
CA ILE A 81 4.76 -6.96 4.94
C ILE A 81 6.07 -6.72 5.69
N GLN A 82 6.06 -6.67 7.03
CA GLN A 82 7.28 -6.52 7.82
C GLN A 82 8.25 -7.68 7.60
N SER A 83 7.75 -8.92 7.64
CA SER A 83 8.57 -10.11 7.34
C SER A 83 9.19 -10.06 5.94
N TYR A 84 8.44 -9.59 4.93
CA TYR A 84 8.97 -9.42 3.59
C TYR A 84 10.03 -8.31 3.49
N LYS A 85 9.89 -7.23 4.27
CA LYS A 85 10.88 -6.14 4.33
C LYS A 85 12.20 -6.62 4.93
N GLU A 86 12.13 -7.41 6.00
CA GLU A 86 13.30 -8.00 6.65
C GLU A 86 14.01 -9.00 5.73
N THR A 87 13.24 -9.89 5.10
CA THR A 87 13.80 -10.98 4.28
C THR A 87 14.20 -10.54 2.88
N LYS A 88 13.66 -9.43 2.36
CA LYS A 88 13.87 -8.92 0.99
C LYS A 88 13.57 -9.96 -0.10
N ARG A 89 12.69 -10.93 0.17
CA ARG A 89 12.38 -12.07 -0.71
C ARG A 89 11.22 -11.84 -1.68
N VAL A 90 10.54 -10.70 -1.57
CA VAL A 90 9.36 -10.40 -2.39
C VAL A 90 9.71 -9.43 -3.52
N ASP A 91 9.09 -9.60 -4.67
CA ASP A 91 9.23 -8.69 -5.80
C ASP A 91 8.84 -7.25 -5.36
N PRO A 92 9.66 -6.23 -5.64
CA PRO A 92 9.40 -4.86 -5.19
C PRO A 92 8.05 -4.28 -5.64
N LYS A 93 7.51 -4.68 -6.80
CA LYS A 93 6.17 -4.28 -7.22
C LYS A 93 5.12 -4.99 -6.38
N VAL A 94 5.28 -6.29 -6.14
CA VAL A 94 4.35 -7.05 -5.27
C VAL A 94 4.32 -6.46 -3.86
N MET A 95 5.48 -6.13 -3.28
CA MET A 95 5.57 -5.45 -1.98
C MET A 95 4.72 -4.18 -1.96
N ARG A 96 4.93 -3.30 -2.93
CA ARG A 96 4.24 -2.02 -3.03
C ARG A 96 2.72 -2.21 -3.13
N TYR A 97 2.26 -3.23 -3.84
CA TYR A 97 0.83 -3.54 -3.93
C TYR A 97 0.25 -4.10 -2.64
N LEU A 98 1.02 -4.88 -1.87
CA LEU A 98 0.61 -5.32 -0.53
C LEU A 98 0.53 -4.13 0.45
N GLU A 99 1.47 -3.18 0.38
CA GLU A 99 1.43 -1.95 1.18
C GLU A 99 0.20 -1.08 0.84
N ASN A 100 -0.13 -0.96 -0.44
CA ASN A 100 -1.35 -0.28 -0.87
C ASN A 100 -2.62 -0.98 -0.38
N GLU A 101 -2.65 -2.32 -0.41
CA GLU A 101 -3.77 -3.11 0.11
C GLU A 101 -3.93 -2.92 1.62
N LEU A 102 -2.83 -2.91 2.37
CA LEU A 102 -2.84 -2.64 3.81
C LEU A 102 -3.47 -1.28 4.09
N MET A 103 -3.01 -0.26 3.37
CA MET A 103 -3.56 1.10 3.47
C MET A 103 -5.05 1.16 3.16
N HIS A 104 -5.47 0.47 2.11
CA HIS A 104 -6.87 0.40 1.74
C HIS A 104 -7.73 -0.21 2.85
N ARG A 105 -7.33 -1.37 3.40
CA ARG A 105 -8.09 -2.05 4.46
C ARG A 105 -8.12 -1.23 5.75
N MET A 106 -6.99 -0.62 6.13
CA MET A 106 -6.92 0.25 7.31
C MET A 106 -7.89 1.44 7.24
N LEU A 107 -8.00 2.08 6.07
CA LEU A 107 -8.93 3.19 5.84
C LEU A 107 -10.38 2.71 5.80
N ARG A 108 -10.64 1.58 5.12
CA ARG A 108 -11.99 1.00 4.97
C ARG A 108 -12.60 0.59 6.30
N ASP A 109 -11.80 -0.05 7.16
CA ASP A 109 -12.28 -0.62 8.43
C ASP A 109 -11.90 0.23 9.65
N GLU A 110 -11.41 1.46 9.41
CA GLU A 110 -11.01 2.45 10.43
C GLU A 110 -10.13 1.85 11.54
N TYR A 111 -9.21 0.97 11.15
CA TYR A 111 -8.34 0.24 12.06
C TYR A 111 -6.88 0.41 11.65
N THR A 112 -6.02 0.69 12.63
CA THR A 112 -4.58 0.81 12.44
C THR A 112 -3.87 -0.20 13.35
N PRO A 113 -2.98 -1.05 12.82
CA PRO A 113 -2.18 -1.95 13.65
C PRO A 113 -1.39 -1.16 14.71
N PRO A 114 -1.28 -1.63 15.95
CA PRO A 114 -0.63 -0.88 17.04
C PRO A 114 0.81 -0.44 16.71
N ASN A 115 1.57 -1.28 16.02
CA ASN A 115 2.99 -1.01 15.70
C ASN A 115 3.16 -0.13 14.46
N TYR A 116 2.11 0.03 13.63
CA TYR A 116 2.18 0.78 12.38
C TYR A 116 2.51 2.27 12.59
N GLN A 117 1.93 2.90 13.62
CA GLN A 117 2.19 4.31 13.92
C GLN A 117 3.63 4.55 14.41
N THR A 118 4.20 3.58 15.13
CA THR A 118 5.58 3.63 15.62
C THR A 118 6.57 3.55 14.45
N ASP A 119 6.34 2.62 13.53
CA ASP A 119 7.17 2.45 12.33
C ASP A 119 7.16 3.69 11.43
N LEU A 120 5.99 4.30 11.23
CA LEU A 120 5.87 5.55 10.47
C LEU A 120 6.69 6.69 11.07
N ARG A 121 6.71 6.81 12.41
CA ARG A 121 7.50 7.83 13.10
C ARG A 121 8.99 7.60 12.93
N ASN A 122 9.42 6.34 12.96
CA ASN A 122 10.83 5.99 12.80
C ASN A 122 11.32 6.22 11.35
N LEU A 123 10.46 5.99 10.35
CA LEU A 123 10.74 6.26 8.94
C LEU A 123 10.93 7.75 8.63
N ALA A 124 10.26 8.64 9.36
CA ALA A 124 10.36 10.10 9.14
C ALA A 124 11.62 10.73 9.77
N GLN A 125 12.38 9.98 10.58
CA GLN A 125 13.57 10.46 11.28
C GLN A 125 14.90 10.01 10.64
N THR A 126 14.84 9.18 9.60
CA THR A 126 16.00 8.69 8.81
C THR A 126 16.05 9.34 7.44
#